data_AF-A0A6I9SCH6-F1
#
_entry.id   AF-A0A6I9SCH6-F1
#
_cell.length_a   1.000
_cell.length_b   1.000
_cell.length_c   1.000
_cell.angle_alpha   90.00
_cell.angle_beta   90.00
_cell.angle_gamma   90.00
#
_symmetry.space_group_name_H-M   'P 1'
#
loop_
_entity.id
_entity.type
_entity.pdbx_description
1 polymer ?
#
loop_
_entity_poly.entity_id
_entity_poly.type
_entity_poly.pdbx_seq_one_letter_code
_entity_poly.pdbx_strand_id
1 'polypeptide(L)'
;MVRAAAWRKLFLFLVLLLPLCSAADVTYDHRALVINGARRVLISGSIHYPRSTPEMWAGLIDNAKNGGLDVIETYVFWNLHEPVQSQYDFEGRKDLVRFVKTVAEAGLYVHLRIGPYVCAEWNYGGFPLWLHFIPGIKFRTDNEPFKTEMQRFTAKIVDMMKQEKLYASQGGPIILSQIENEYGNIDAAYGSAAKSYINWSASMATSLDTGVPWVMCQQSDAPDPIINTCNGFYCDSFTPNSDKKPKIWTEAWSGWFLSFGGRAPYRPVEDLAFAVARFFQRGGTFQNYYMYHGGTNFGRTSGGPFIATSYDYDAPIDEYGIIRQPKWGHLRDLHKAIKLCEAALIATDPTYTSLGPNLEAHVYKGGSGVCAAFLANIGTQSDATVTFNGKRAFGDHWVQAARKMAEAKEVKLYGHWSSPYSVMVQYALKLKGVVYEYVEEDLQNKSESLLELNPVYKKVPVLVVDGKPIAESLVILEFIEEMWKEPPFLLPEDPYKKAKVRFWADFFYQKLVPAFYAIMRSEGEAQERTTKEFTEHLTTLENGIQKDLPSEGPFINGEKPGLLDVIVGSASGAFRVVADLVGMEPLEREKVPLLHSSVASFLDLEVTKDIVVPHEKVINRVRAMREKALASAPK
;
A
#
# COMPACT_ATOMS: atom_id res chain seq x y z
N MET A 1 12.19 -10.92 -64.85
CA MET A 1 11.74 -9.55 -64.52
C MET A 1 11.24 -9.55 -63.08
N VAL A 2 11.71 -8.55 -62.32
CA VAL A 2 11.35 -8.19 -60.94
C VAL A 2 11.88 -9.07 -59.80
N ARG A 3 13.05 -8.65 -59.30
CA ARG A 3 13.53 -8.81 -57.92
C ARG A 3 12.75 -7.89 -56.97
N ALA A 4 12.81 -8.24 -55.67
CA ALA A 4 12.76 -7.35 -54.51
C ALA A 4 11.39 -6.79 -54.05
N ALA A 5 10.84 -7.38 -52.98
CA ALA A 5 10.18 -6.65 -51.87
C ALA A 5 9.77 -7.60 -50.72
N ALA A 6 10.60 -8.59 -50.38
CA ALA A 6 10.60 -9.13 -49.02
C ALA A 6 11.74 -8.40 -48.30
N TRP A 7 11.47 -7.86 -47.10
CA TRP A 7 12.34 -6.97 -46.30
C TRP A 7 12.04 -5.47 -46.48
N ARG A 8 10.89 -4.99 -45.97
CA ARG A 8 10.69 -3.56 -45.68
C ARG A 8 9.56 -3.22 -44.70
N LYS A 9 9.11 -4.16 -43.86
CA LYS A 9 8.12 -3.87 -42.78
C LYS A 9 8.44 -4.58 -41.45
N LEU A 10 9.73 -4.69 -41.14
CA LEU A 10 10.22 -5.18 -39.84
C LEU A 10 11.40 -4.33 -39.36
N PHE A 11 11.29 -3.01 -39.46
CA PHE A 11 12.19 -2.02 -38.87
C PHE A 11 11.35 -0.76 -38.68
N LEU A 12 11.43 -0.12 -37.51
CA LEU A 12 10.53 0.93 -36.97
C LEU A 12 9.29 0.41 -36.23
N PHE A 13 9.50 -0.27 -35.11
CA PHE A 13 8.94 0.12 -33.80
C PHE A 13 9.64 -0.71 -32.71
N LEU A 14 10.97 -0.65 -32.70
CA LEU A 14 11.77 -0.97 -31.52
C LEU A 14 12.47 0.32 -31.13
N VAL A 15 11.68 1.30 -30.67
CA VAL A 15 12.25 2.34 -29.81
C VAL A 15 12.52 1.61 -28.50
N LEU A 16 13.75 1.11 -28.39
CA LEU A 16 14.41 0.94 -27.11
C LEU A 16 14.15 2.23 -26.32
N LEU A 17 13.22 2.18 -25.37
CA LEU A 17 13.22 3.05 -24.20
C LEU A 17 14.44 2.62 -23.36
N LEU A 18 15.64 2.85 -23.90
CA LEU A 18 16.77 3.14 -23.04
C LEU A 18 16.37 4.42 -22.31
N PRO A 19 16.38 4.47 -20.97
CA PRO A 19 16.29 5.74 -20.30
C PRO A 19 17.50 6.53 -20.78
N LEU A 20 17.26 7.53 -21.64
CA LEU A 20 18.22 8.59 -21.84
C LEU A 20 18.45 9.17 -20.44
N CYS A 21 19.61 8.84 -19.88
CA CYS A 21 20.11 9.33 -18.61
C CYS A 21 20.39 10.83 -18.79
N SER A 22 19.32 11.61 -18.86
CA SER A 22 19.39 13.06 -18.87
C SER A 22 19.67 13.49 -17.44
N ALA A 23 20.64 14.40 -17.27
CA ALA A 23 20.78 15.16 -16.05
C ALA A 23 19.40 15.68 -15.62
N ALA A 24 19.07 15.44 -14.36
CA ALA A 24 17.83 15.91 -13.77
C ALA A 24 18.10 17.17 -12.96
N ASP A 25 17.28 18.19 -13.21
CA ASP A 25 17.30 19.42 -12.40
C ASP A 25 16.51 19.17 -11.11
N VAL A 26 17.17 19.35 -9.96
CA VAL A 26 16.55 19.19 -8.64
C VAL A 26 16.61 20.50 -7.89
N THR A 27 15.45 21.11 -7.71
CA THR A 27 15.26 22.36 -6.98
C THR A 27 14.14 22.19 -5.95
N TYR A 28 13.66 23.28 -5.36
CA TYR A 28 12.54 23.27 -4.44
C TYR A 28 11.81 24.61 -4.46
N ASP A 29 10.58 24.59 -3.99
CA ASP A 29 9.83 25.79 -3.63
C ASP A 29 9.10 25.59 -2.28
N HIS A 30 8.22 26.53 -1.92
CA HIS A 30 7.45 26.47 -0.68
C HIS A 30 6.69 25.15 -0.49
N ARG A 31 6.33 24.47 -1.58
CA ARG A 31 5.43 23.33 -1.55
C ARG A 31 6.19 22.02 -1.53
N ALA A 32 7.16 21.81 -2.43
CA ALA A 32 7.82 20.52 -2.60
C ALA A 32 9.24 20.61 -3.16
N LEU A 33 9.95 19.48 -3.16
CA LEU A 33 11.06 19.28 -4.07
C LEU A 33 10.53 19.24 -5.52
N VAL A 34 11.25 19.87 -6.43
CA VAL A 34 10.95 19.94 -7.86
C VAL A 34 12.01 19.15 -8.60
N ILE A 35 11.61 18.06 -9.24
CA ILE A 35 12.50 17.18 -10.00
C ILE A 35 12.07 17.26 -11.47
N ASN A 36 12.96 17.70 -12.35
CA ASN A 36 12.67 17.92 -13.78
C ASN A 36 11.47 18.86 -14.01
N GLY A 37 11.41 19.95 -13.24
CA GLY A 37 10.32 20.93 -13.34
C GLY A 37 8.98 20.49 -12.75
N ALA A 38 8.88 19.28 -12.20
CA ALA A 38 7.67 18.76 -11.57
C ALA A 38 7.85 18.66 -10.04
N ARG A 39 6.94 19.29 -9.28
CA ARG A 39 6.81 19.05 -7.83
C ARG A 39 6.48 17.58 -7.57
N ARG A 40 7.07 17.00 -6.52
CA ARG A 40 6.86 15.59 -6.16
C ARG A 40 6.44 15.43 -4.71
N VAL A 41 5.54 14.47 -4.47
CA VAL A 41 5.32 13.90 -3.13
C VAL A 41 6.20 12.68 -3.01
N LEU A 42 7.18 12.71 -2.12
CA LEU A 42 8.22 11.67 -2.01
C LEU A 42 8.07 10.89 -0.71
N ILE A 43 8.02 9.57 -0.84
CA ILE A 43 7.99 8.63 0.29
C ILE A 43 9.35 7.93 0.31
N SER A 44 10.04 8.04 1.42
CA SER A 44 11.43 7.61 1.61
C SER A 44 11.54 6.59 2.73
N GLY A 45 12.62 5.81 2.73
CA GLY A 45 12.91 4.87 3.80
C GLY A 45 14.40 4.65 3.98
N SER A 46 14.84 4.63 5.24
CA SER A 46 16.23 4.44 5.57
C SER A 46 16.63 2.97 5.46
N ILE A 47 17.70 2.71 4.71
CA ILE A 47 18.40 1.43 4.63
C ILE A 47 19.90 1.73 4.74
N HIS A 48 20.52 1.35 5.86
CA HIS A 48 21.95 1.58 6.04
C HIS A 48 22.76 0.44 5.41
N TYR A 49 23.48 0.77 4.33
CA TYR A 49 24.27 -0.20 3.57
C TYR A 49 25.20 -1.09 4.43
N PRO A 50 25.86 -0.63 5.51
CA PRO A 50 26.73 -1.49 6.31
C PRO A 50 25.99 -2.41 7.30
N ARG A 51 24.68 -2.23 7.48
CA ARG A 51 23.83 -3.04 8.37
C ARG A 51 23.19 -4.23 7.66
N SER A 52 23.50 -4.43 6.38
CA SER A 52 23.14 -5.58 5.58
C SER A 52 24.33 -5.98 4.70
N THR A 53 24.26 -7.11 4.01
CA THR A 53 25.33 -7.53 3.09
C THR A 53 25.04 -7.09 1.66
N PRO A 54 26.06 -6.97 0.79
CA PRO A 54 25.86 -6.64 -0.63
C PRO A 54 24.89 -7.58 -1.37
N GLU A 55 24.80 -8.83 -0.93
CA GLU A 55 23.89 -9.84 -1.47
C GLU A 55 22.43 -9.58 -1.08
N MET A 56 22.20 -8.93 0.06
CA MET A 56 20.85 -8.57 0.53
C MET A 56 20.32 -7.29 -0.13
N TRP A 57 21.21 -6.34 -0.51
CA TRP A 57 20.80 -4.99 -0.92
C TRP A 57 19.72 -4.97 -2.01
N ALA A 58 19.89 -5.75 -3.07
CA ALA A 58 18.91 -5.80 -4.15
C ALA A 58 17.51 -6.22 -3.65
N GLY A 59 17.44 -7.29 -2.85
CA GLY A 59 16.17 -7.77 -2.29
C GLY A 59 15.53 -6.78 -1.30
N LEU A 60 16.35 -6.11 -0.48
CA LEU A 60 15.88 -5.07 0.44
C LEU A 60 15.30 -3.86 -0.32
N ILE A 61 16.00 -3.42 -1.37
CA ILE A 61 15.60 -2.30 -2.22
C ILE A 61 14.34 -2.66 -3.03
N ASP A 62 14.23 -3.88 -3.53
CA ASP A 62 13.02 -4.37 -4.21
C ASP A 62 11.82 -4.42 -3.27
N ASN A 63 12.00 -4.92 -2.04
CA ASN A 63 10.95 -4.90 -1.02
C ASN A 63 10.53 -3.46 -0.66
N ALA A 64 11.46 -2.52 -0.65
CA ALA A 64 11.19 -1.11 -0.42
C ALA A 64 10.41 -0.46 -1.58
N LYS A 65 10.82 -0.73 -2.82
CA LYS A 65 10.11 -0.30 -4.04
C LYS A 65 8.69 -0.87 -4.09
N ASN A 66 8.54 -2.17 -3.86
CA ASN A 66 7.24 -2.85 -3.83
C ASN A 66 6.36 -2.38 -2.67
N GLY A 67 6.99 -1.87 -1.62
CA GLY A 67 6.34 -1.20 -0.51
C GLY A 67 5.87 0.22 -0.84
N GLY A 68 6.22 0.76 -2.01
CA GLY A 68 5.75 2.08 -2.48
C GLY A 68 6.70 3.24 -2.17
N LEU A 69 7.96 2.98 -1.81
CA LEU A 69 8.95 4.05 -1.67
C LEU A 69 9.39 4.61 -3.03
N ASP A 70 9.68 5.91 -3.05
CA ASP A 70 10.33 6.61 -4.16
C ASP A 70 11.84 6.83 -3.92
N VAL A 71 12.26 6.88 -2.65
CA VAL A 71 13.60 7.28 -2.23
C VAL A 71 14.17 6.30 -1.19
N ILE A 72 15.44 5.95 -1.32
CA ILE A 72 16.20 5.29 -0.24
C ILE A 72 17.07 6.35 0.45
N GLU A 73 16.98 6.41 1.77
CA GLU A 73 17.83 7.27 2.58
C GLU A 73 18.95 6.43 3.22
N THR A 74 20.17 6.97 3.26
CA THR A 74 21.24 6.36 4.07
C THR A 74 22.19 7.42 4.61
N TYR A 75 22.67 7.19 5.82
CA TYR A 75 23.86 7.85 6.33
C TYR A 75 25.13 7.38 5.63
N VAL A 76 26.21 8.17 5.72
CA VAL A 76 27.59 7.75 5.41
C VAL A 76 28.40 7.61 6.69
N PHE A 77 29.02 6.45 6.90
CA PHE A 77 29.67 6.11 8.17
C PHE A 77 31.19 6.37 8.11
N TRP A 78 31.65 7.56 8.53
CA TRP A 78 33.06 7.96 8.39
C TRP A 78 34.05 6.97 9.03
N ASN A 79 33.82 6.57 10.26
CA ASN A 79 34.70 5.63 10.98
C ASN A 79 34.85 4.26 10.29
N LEU A 80 33.84 3.85 9.54
CA LEU A 80 33.84 2.61 8.78
C LEU A 80 34.71 2.76 7.53
N HIS A 81 34.63 3.92 6.88
CA HIS A 81 35.35 4.23 5.64
C HIS A 81 36.77 4.69 5.85
N GLU A 82 37.12 5.23 7.02
CA GLU A 82 38.47 5.70 7.33
C GLU A 82 38.91 5.21 8.72
N PRO A 83 39.08 3.89 8.90
CA PRO A 83 39.45 3.31 10.20
C PRO A 83 40.83 3.76 10.68
N VAL A 84 41.72 4.10 9.74
CA VAL A 84 43.03 4.72 9.97
C VAL A 84 43.09 6.00 9.15
N GLN A 85 43.65 7.07 9.72
CA GLN A 85 43.71 8.38 9.06
C GLN A 85 44.34 8.26 7.66
N SER A 86 43.65 8.81 6.67
CA SER A 86 43.97 8.77 5.24
C SER A 86 43.99 7.39 4.56
N GLN A 87 43.54 6.34 5.24
CA GLN A 87 43.39 5.00 4.64
C GLN A 87 41.91 4.65 4.53
N TYR A 88 41.44 4.55 3.29
CA TYR A 88 40.04 4.39 2.99
C TYR A 88 39.64 2.97 2.63
N ASP A 89 38.46 2.56 3.07
CA ASP A 89 37.87 1.26 2.75
C ASP A 89 36.40 1.43 2.30
N PHE A 90 36.18 1.09 1.03
CA PHE A 90 34.86 1.06 0.39
C PHE A 90 34.58 -0.32 -0.22
N GLU A 91 35.13 -1.40 0.37
CA GLU A 91 34.92 -2.76 -0.11
C GLU A 91 33.76 -3.46 0.61
N GLY A 92 33.21 -4.50 -0.03
CA GLY A 92 32.17 -5.35 0.54
C GLY A 92 30.94 -4.55 1.01
N ARG A 93 30.51 -4.73 2.27
CA ARG A 93 29.37 -3.99 2.84
C ARG A 93 29.62 -2.48 3.05
N LYS A 94 30.84 -2.01 2.75
CA LYS A 94 31.24 -0.60 2.80
C LYS A 94 31.22 0.04 1.41
N ASP A 95 30.86 -0.71 0.38
CA ASP A 95 30.79 -0.20 -0.99
C ASP A 95 29.55 0.69 -1.18
N LEU A 96 29.68 1.95 -0.77
CA LEU A 96 28.64 2.98 -0.88
C LEU A 96 28.27 3.23 -2.34
N VAL A 97 29.24 3.25 -3.25
CA VAL A 97 28.99 3.49 -4.69
C VAL A 97 28.13 2.37 -5.25
N ARG A 98 28.47 1.12 -4.97
CA ARG A 98 27.67 -0.03 -5.40
C ARG A 98 26.27 0.02 -4.82
N PHE A 99 26.11 0.33 -3.53
CA PHE A 99 24.79 0.46 -2.92
C PHE A 99 23.92 1.52 -3.63
N VAL A 100 24.46 2.72 -3.84
CA VAL A 100 23.74 3.80 -4.55
C VAL A 100 23.40 3.41 -5.99
N LYS A 101 24.31 2.72 -6.70
CA LYS A 101 24.03 2.17 -8.04
C LYS A 101 22.92 1.12 -8.01
N THR A 102 22.88 0.24 -7.01
CA THR A 102 21.78 -0.74 -6.86
C THR A 102 20.44 -0.04 -6.62
N VAL A 103 20.41 1.07 -5.88
CA VAL A 103 19.18 1.90 -5.75
C VAL A 103 18.77 2.49 -7.10
N ALA A 104 19.73 3.00 -7.89
CA ALA A 104 19.48 3.53 -9.22
C ALA A 104 18.94 2.47 -10.20
N GLU A 105 19.49 1.26 -10.17
CA GLU A 105 19.05 0.11 -10.97
C GLU A 105 17.60 -0.28 -10.67
N ALA A 106 17.18 -0.15 -9.41
CA ALA A 106 15.79 -0.34 -9.01
C ALA A 106 14.88 0.83 -9.45
N GLY A 107 15.42 1.94 -9.94
CA GLY A 107 14.68 3.12 -10.38
C GLY A 107 14.16 3.98 -9.22
N LEU A 108 14.82 3.91 -8.06
CA LEU A 108 14.54 4.77 -6.91
C LEU A 108 15.57 5.91 -6.83
N TYR A 109 15.19 7.00 -6.16
CA TYR A 109 16.11 8.08 -5.82
C TYR A 109 16.88 7.80 -4.52
N VAL A 110 17.88 8.63 -4.24
CA VAL A 110 18.66 8.58 -3.00
C VAL A 110 18.64 9.92 -2.27
N HIS A 111 18.43 9.88 -0.95
CA HIS A 111 18.79 10.94 -0.03
C HIS A 111 20.06 10.53 0.73
N LEU A 112 21.19 11.18 0.41
CA LEU A 112 22.50 10.82 0.96
C LEU A 112 22.85 11.70 2.17
N ARG A 113 22.74 11.15 3.38
CA ARG A 113 23.04 11.88 4.61
C ARG A 113 24.51 11.74 4.97
N ILE A 114 25.34 12.63 4.46
CA ILE A 114 26.80 12.50 4.56
C ILE A 114 27.29 12.70 6.00
N GLY A 115 26.63 13.56 6.78
CA GLY A 115 27.01 13.86 8.16
C GLY A 115 28.13 14.92 8.24
N PRO A 116 29.33 14.62 8.77
CA PRO A 116 29.85 13.27 9.00
C PRO A 116 29.62 12.76 10.42
N TYR A 117 29.11 13.59 11.34
CA TYR A 117 28.40 13.08 12.50
C TYR A 117 27.02 12.59 12.04
N VAL A 118 26.68 11.35 12.37
CA VAL A 118 25.43 10.71 11.94
C VAL A 118 24.55 10.23 13.08
N CYS A 119 25.05 10.27 14.32
CA CYS A 119 24.40 9.63 15.47
C CYS A 119 24.12 8.14 15.21
N ALA A 120 22.94 7.84 14.64
CA ALA A 120 22.52 6.57 14.05
C ALA A 120 22.60 5.34 14.96
N GLU A 121 22.69 5.54 16.28
CA GLU A 121 23.09 4.50 17.23
C GLU A 121 24.31 3.73 16.71
N TRP A 122 25.27 4.47 16.18
CA TRP A 122 26.48 3.95 15.56
C TRP A 122 27.71 4.35 16.38
N ASN A 123 28.77 3.56 16.25
CA ASN A 123 29.95 3.70 17.10
C ASN A 123 30.52 5.11 16.97
N TYR A 124 30.70 5.78 18.12
CA TYR A 124 31.20 7.14 18.20
C TYR A 124 30.45 8.16 17.30
N GLY A 125 29.17 7.91 17.02
CA GLY A 125 28.33 8.75 16.17
C GLY A 125 28.79 8.82 14.71
N GLY A 126 29.61 7.87 14.27
CA GLY A 126 30.23 7.86 12.95
C GLY A 126 31.65 8.43 12.91
N PHE A 127 32.15 9.10 13.95
CA PHE A 127 33.51 9.62 13.93
C PHE A 127 34.58 8.53 14.07
N PRO A 128 35.68 8.59 13.30
CA PRO A 128 36.79 7.68 13.52
C PRO A 128 37.49 8.00 14.84
N LEU A 129 37.94 6.97 15.56
CA LEU A 129 38.57 7.15 16.86
C LEU A 129 39.87 7.96 16.79
N TRP A 130 40.64 7.84 15.70
CA TRP A 130 41.88 8.60 15.51
C TRP A 130 41.65 10.12 15.52
N LEU A 131 40.46 10.58 15.15
CA LEU A 131 40.09 12.00 15.15
C LEU A 131 40.25 12.59 16.56
N HIS A 132 39.93 11.82 17.60
CA HIS A 132 40.04 12.24 19.00
C HIS A 132 41.46 12.64 19.42
N PHE A 133 42.47 12.07 18.77
CA PHE A 133 43.88 12.27 19.14
C PHE A 133 44.55 13.42 18.37
N ILE A 134 43.82 14.13 17.52
CA ILE A 134 44.35 15.34 16.87
C ILE A 134 44.55 16.44 17.93
N PRO A 135 45.76 17.04 18.02
CA PRO A 135 46.03 18.09 18.99
C PRO A 135 45.04 19.26 18.87
N GLY A 136 44.43 19.63 20.01
CA GLY A 136 43.51 20.78 20.08
C GLY A 136 42.15 20.56 19.45
N ILE A 137 41.79 19.33 19.07
CA ILE A 137 40.50 19.06 18.44
C ILE A 137 39.33 19.22 19.40
N LYS A 138 38.25 19.82 18.90
CA LYS A 138 36.95 19.89 19.57
C LYS A 138 35.88 19.57 18.55
N PHE A 139 35.08 18.55 18.82
CA PHE A 139 34.10 18.08 17.84
C PHE A 139 32.89 18.99 17.77
N ARG A 140 32.35 19.09 16.55
CA ARG A 140 31.07 19.74 16.25
C ARG A 140 31.00 21.17 16.79
N THR A 141 32.07 21.92 16.58
CA THR A 141 32.16 23.32 16.97
C THR A 141 33.13 24.06 16.05
N ASP A 142 33.21 25.38 16.20
CA ASP A 142 34.11 26.20 15.41
C ASP A 142 35.57 25.97 15.86
N ASN A 143 36.15 24.91 15.33
CA ASN A 143 37.46 24.38 15.66
C ASN A 143 38.16 23.98 14.37
N GLU A 144 39.22 24.69 14.00
CA GLU A 144 39.93 24.48 12.73
C GLU A 144 40.39 23.04 12.47
N PRO A 145 40.98 22.31 13.45
CA PRO A 145 41.33 20.90 13.26
C PRO A 145 40.12 20.05 12.86
N PHE A 146 38.99 20.21 13.55
CA PHE A 146 37.76 19.47 13.26
C PHE A 146 37.17 19.86 11.90
N LYS A 147 37.08 21.16 11.60
CA LYS A 147 36.56 21.68 10.32
C LYS A 147 37.37 21.16 9.13
N THR A 148 38.69 21.15 9.25
CA THR A 148 39.60 20.64 8.21
C THR A 148 39.32 19.16 7.91
N GLU A 149 39.22 18.33 8.93
CA GLU A 149 38.97 16.89 8.76
C GLU A 149 37.55 16.60 8.26
N MET A 150 36.54 17.30 8.79
CA MET A 150 35.15 17.20 8.33
C MET A 150 35.03 17.59 6.86
N GLN A 151 35.64 18.69 6.43
CA GLN A 151 35.65 19.12 5.04
C GLN A 151 36.36 18.09 4.15
N ARG A 152 37.52 17.58 4.58
CA ARG A 152 38.28 16.57 3.82
C ARG A 152 37.44 15.32 3.55
N PHE A 153 36.79 14.78 4.57
CA PHE A 153 35.95 13.60 4.40
C PHE A 153 34.68 13.88 3.59
N THR A 154 33.98 14.98 3.87
CA THR A 154 32.76 15.37 3.14
C THR A 154 33.05 15.58 1.65
N ALA A 155 34.11 16.34 1.33
CA ALA A 155 34.54 16.58 -0.05
C ALA A 155 34.89 15.27 -0.75
N LYS A 156 35.61 14.35 -0.09
CA LYS A 156 35.91 13.03 -0.65
C LYS A 156 34.64 12.26 -1.04
N ILE A 157 33.63 12.22 -0.17
CA ILE A 157 32.38 11.51 -0.46
C ILE A 157 31.66 12.16 -1.64
N VAL A 158 31.55 13.50 -1.66
CA VAL A 158 30.93 14.23 -2.78
C VAL A 158 31.69 13.98 -4.08
N ASP A 159 33.02 14.05 -4.07
CA ASP A 159 33.86 13.80 -5.25
C ASP A 159 33.70 12.38 -5.77
N MET A 160 33.65 11.39 -4.89
CA MET A 160 33.38 10.00 -5.28
C MET A 160 32.01 9.84 -5.95
N MET A 161 30.96 10.44 -5.38
CA MET A 161 29.63 10.41 -6.00
C MET A 161 29.61 11.15 -7.35
N LYS A 162 30.33 12.27 -7.47
CA LYS A 162 30.46 13.03 -8.71
C LYS A 162 31.21 12.30 -9.81
N GLN A 163 32.32 11.64 -9.47
CA GLN A 163 33.12 10.84 -10.41
C GLN A 163 32.29 9.71 -11.01
N GLU A 164 31.42 9.12 -10.20
CA GLU A 164 30.49 8.05 -10.59
C GLU A 164 29.16 8.58 -11.19
N LYS A 165 29.02 9.91 -11.32
CA LYS A 165 27.82 10.59 -11.85
C LYS A 165 26.54 10.23 -11.12
N LEU A 166 26.62 10.09 -9.79
CA LEU A 166 25.52 9.62 -8.96
C LEU A 166 24.58 10.75 -8.48
N TYR A 167 24.96 12.02 -8.63
CA TYR A 167 24.04 13.12 -8.41
C TYR A 167 23.02 13.24 -9.55
N ALA A 168 21.78 13.59 -9.21
CA ALA A 168 20.70 13.78 -10.17
C ALA A 168 21.06 14.82 -11.24
N SER A 169 21.78 15.88 -10.86
CA SER A 169 22.37 16.87 -11.77
C SER A 169 23.32 16.28 -12.83
N GLN A 170 23.77 15.04 -12.65
CA GLN A 170 24.63 14.28 -13.57
C GLN A 170 23.94 13.04 -14.16
N GLY A 171 22.65 12.83 -13.87
CA GLY A 171 21.84 11.69 -14.31
C GLY A 171 21.72 10.55 -13.29
N GLY A 172 22.32 10.69 -12.10
CA GLY A 172 22.27 9.68 -11.05
C GLY A 172 21.05 9.78 -10.13
N PRO A 173 20.93 8.90 -9.11
CA PRO A 173 19.74 8.85 -8.25
C PRO A 173 19.74 9.86 -7.10
N ILE A 174 20.88 10.47 -6.73
CA ILE A 174 20.96 11.30 -5.52
C ILE A 174 20.26 12.65 -5.76
N ILE A 175 19.14 12.88 -5.09
CA ILE A 175 18.31 14.09 -5.20
C ILE A 175 18.44 15.04 -4.01
N LEU A 176 19.03 14.58 -2.91
CA LEU A 176 19.12 15.34 -1.67
C LEU A 176 20.38 14.91 -0.93
N SER A 177 21.06 15.87 -0.27
CA SER A 177 22.18 15.57 0.61
C SER A 177 22.01 16.22 1.98
N GLN A 178 22.52 15.59 3.04
CA GLN A 178 22.54 16.20 4.37
C GLN A 178 23.95 16.47 4.86
N ILE A 179 24.14 17.64 5.45
CA ILE A 179 25.34 18.00 6.22
C ILE A 179 24.96 18.14 7.71
N GLU A 180 25.84 17.70 8.60
CA GLU A 180 25.58 17.53 10.03
C GLU A 180 24.39 16.60 10.33
N ASN A 181 24.12 16.40 11.62
CA ASN A 181 22.95 15.67 12.08
C ASN A 181 22.49 16.16 13.45
N GLU A 182 21.27 16.71 13.51
CA GLU A 182 20.61 17.17 14.74
C GLU A 182 21.46 18.11 15.60
N TYR A 183 22.20 19.02 14.96
CA TYR A 183 23.09 19.93 15.69
C TYR A 183 22.32 20.97 16.53
N GLY A 184 21.12 21.37 16.11
CA GLY A 184 20.26 22.27 16.90
C GLY A 184 19.81 21.68 18.24
N ASN A 185 19.94 20.36 18.45
CA ASN A 185 19.67 19.75 19.76
C ASN A 185 20.80 20.01 20.78
N ILE A 186 21.99 20.41 20.33
CA ILE A 186 23.19 20.57 21.18
C ILE A 186 23.87 21.94 21.06
N ASP A 187 23.45 22.77 20.11
CA ASP A 187 24.11 24.05 19.77
C ASP A 187 24.26 24.99 20.98
N ALA A 188 23.27 25.01 21.88
CA ALA A 188 23.27 25.82 23.09
C ALA A 188 24.49 25.54 23.98
N ALA A 189 25.00 24.30 24.01
CA ALA A 189 26.19 23.94 24.79
C ALA A 189 27.47 24.57 24.24
N TYR A 190 27.48 25.00 22.97
CA TYR A 190 28.61 25.60 22.28
C TYR A 190 28.52 27.13 22.16
N GLY A 191 27.42 27.74 22.63
CA GLY A 191 27.24 29.19 22.63
C GLY A 191 27.41 29.83 21.25
N SER A 192 28.11 30.96 21.17
CA SER A 192 28.32 31.67 19.90
C SER A 192 29.11 30.88 18.85
N ALA A 193 29.98 29.96 19.28
CA ALA A 193 30.74 29.10 18.37
C ALA A 193 29.83 28.16 17.57
N ALA A 194 28.65 27.82 18.09
CA ALA A 194 27.68 26.99 17.39
C ALA A 194 27.18 27.66 16.10
N LYS A 195 26.89 28.97 16.16
CA LYS A 195 26.41 29.72 15.01
C LYS A 195 27.48 29.87 13.94
N SER A 196 28.73 30.12 14.34
CA SER A 196 29.86 30.14 13.41
C SER A 196 30.04 28.78 12.73
N TYR A 197 29.98 27.69 13.49
CA TYR A 197 30.14 26.33 12.99
C TYR A 197 29.04 25.93 12.01
N ILE A 198 27.77 26.20 12.29
CA ILE A 198 26.67 25.80 11.41
C ILE A 198 26.65 26.62 10.11
N ASN A 199 26.97 27.92 10.20
CA ASN A 199 27.13 28.77 9.01
C ASN A 199 28.31 28.29 8.14
N TRP A 200 29.43 27.93 8.76
CA TRP A 200 30.56 27.33 8.05
C TRP A 200 30.18 25.99 7.41
N SER A 201 29.48 25.11 8.14
CA SER A 201 29.10 23.77 7.65
C SER A 201 28.19 23.86 6.43
N ALA A 202 27.21 24.76 6.46
CA ALA A 202 26.33 25.03 5.32
C ALA A 202 27.10 25.63 4.12
N SER A 203 27.99 26.60 4.37
CA SER A 203 28.81 27.21 3.32
C SER A 203 29.75 26.19 2.68
N MET A 204 30.37 25.33 3.49
CA MET A 204 31.23 24.24 3.04
C MET A 204 30.43 23.26 2.17
N ALA A 205 29.30 22.75 2.65
CA ALA A 205 28.48 21.79 1.91
C ALA A 205 27.99 22.35 0.56
N THR A 206 27.48 23.59 0.55
CA THR A 206 27.03 24.23 -0.69
C THR A 206 28.16 24.57 -1.66
N SER A 207 29.36 24.88 -1.17
CA SER A 207 30.54 25.11 -2.02
C SER A 207 31.01 23.86 -2.77
N LEU A 208 30.59 22.67 -2.34
CA LEU A 208 30.90 21.42 -3.03
C LEU A 208 30.10 21.22 -4.32
N ASP A 209 29.13 22.10 -4.62
CA ASP A 209 28.41 22.20 -5.90
C ASP A 209 27.86 20.87 -6.42
N THR A 210 27.08 20.18 -5.60
CA THR A 210 26.47 18.88 -5.94
C THR A 210 25.40 18.99 -7.03
N GLY A 211 24.89 20.20 -7.28
CA GLY A 211 23.75 20.45 -8.16
C GLY A 211 22.41 19.93 -7.64
N VAL A 212 22.33 19.56 -6.34
CA VAL A 212 21.08 19.15 -5.68
C VAL A 212 20.94 19.85 -4.33
N PRO A 213 19.72 19.98 -3.77
CA PRO A 213 19.51 20.65 -2.49
C PRO A 213 20.21 19.95 -1.33
N TRP A 214 20.50 20.75 -0.30
CA TRP A 214 21.05 20.28 0.97
C TRP A 214 20.06 20.47 2.11
N VAL A 215 20.06 19.56 3.07
CA VAL A 215 19.25 19.63 4.30
C VAL A 215 20.11 19.62 5.55
N MET A 216 19.50 20.07 6.65
CA MET A 216 19.95 19.87 8.04
C MET A 216 18.72 19.50 8.90
N CYS A 217 18.73 18.33 9.52
CA CYS A 217 17.66 17.92 10.42
C CYS A 217 17.80 18.54 11.81
N GLN A 218 16.67 18.84 12.46
CA GLN A 218 16.60 19.50 13.77
C GLN A 218 17.51 20.74 13.88
N GLN A 219 17.50 21.58 12.83
CA GLN A 219 18.29 22.81 12.78
C GLN A 219 17.39 24.00 12.44
N SER A 220 16.75 24.58 13.46
CA SER A 220 15.76 25.66 13.29
C SER A 220 16.33 26.89 12.56
N ASP A 221 17.61 27.19 12.74
CA ASP A 221 18.31 28.34 12.17
C ASP A 221 19.23 27.99 10.99
N ALA A 222 18.97 26.87 10.29
CA ALA A 222 19.72 26.45 9.11
C ALA A 222 19.78 27.59 8.07
N PRO A 223 20.98 28.03 7.66
CA PRO A 223 21.13 29.16 6.75
C PRO A 223 20.72 28.79 5.33
N ASP A 224 20.23 29.75 4.56
CA ASP A 224 19.92 29.55 3.14
C ASP A 224 21.19 29.16 2.34
N PRO A 225 21.09 28.28 1.34
CA PRO A 225 19.87 27.63 0.82
C PRO A 225 19.53 26.27 1.48
N ILE A 226 20.07 25.96 2.66
CA ILE A 226 19.84 24.68 3.34
C ILE A 226 18.39 24.59 3.82
N ILE A 227 17.73 23.46 3.53
CA ILE A 227 16.38 23.18 4.03
C ILE A 227 16.48 22.58 5.44
N ASN A 228 15.87 23.21 6.45
CA ASN A 228 15.75 22.58 7.75
C ASN A 228 14.61 21.55 7.76
N THR A 229 14.84 20.41 8.41
CA THR A 229 13.91 19.28 8.42
C THR A 229 13.60 18.82 9.84
N CYS A 230 12.56 17.99 9.97
CA CYS A 230 12.12 17.45 11.25
C CYS A 230 12.44 15.96 11.39
N ASN A 231 12.69 15.53 12.63
CA ASN A 231 12.82 14.14 13.05
C ASN A 231 11.87 13.89 14.24
N GLY A 232 11.33 12.68 14.36
CA GLY A 232 10.48 12.36 15.50
C GLY A 232 9.50 11.22 15.24
N PHE A 233 8.69 10.90 16.26
CA PHE A 233 7.49 10.07 16.06
C PHE A 233 6.41 10.81 15.26
N TYR A 234 6.37 12.14 15.39
CA TYR A 234 5.40 13.05 14.78
C TYR A 234 6.10 14.33 14.34
N CYS A 235 5.84 14.77 13.10
CA CYS A 235 6.35 16.04 12.55
C CYS A 235 5.24 16.83 11.82
N ASP A 236 3.97 16.52 12.07
CA ASP A 236 2.85 17.16 11.39
C ASP A 236 2.67 18.65 11.78
N SER A 237 3.18 19.06 12.95
CA SER A 237 3.21 20.46 13.40
C SER A 237 4.46 21.24 12.97
N PHE A 238 5.48 20.56 12.46
CA PHE A 238 6.72 21.21 12.01
C PHE A 238 6.45 22.18 10.85
N THR A 239 7.15 23.32 10.87
CA THR A 239 7.15 24.30 9.78
C THR A 239 8.61 24.65 9.48
N PRO A 240 9.04 24.66 8.20
CA PRO A 240 10.39 25.05 7.84
C PRO A 240 10.66 26.52 8.22
N ASN A 241 11.94 26.89 8.33
CA ASN A 241 12.36 28.20 8.81
C ASN A 241 12.19 29.34 7.79
N SER A 242 11.68 29.02 6.60
CA SER A 242 11.27 29.97 5.57
C SER A 242 10.05 29.41 4.83
N ASP A 243 9.16 30.31 4.46
CA ASP A 243 8.02 30.09 3.57
C ASP A 243 8.41 29.68 2.15
N LYS A 244 9.69 29.73 1.76
CA LYS A 244 10.19 29.29 0.45
C LYS A 244 10.67 27.84 0.42
N LYS A 245 10.69 27.18 1.57
CA LYS A 245 11.24 25.83 1.74
C LYS A 245 10.10 24.82 1.89
N PRO A 246 10.25 23.61 1.33
CA PRO A 246 9.26 22.56 1.49
C PRO A 246 9.33 21.96 2.90
N LYS A 247 8.21 21.38 3.34
CA LYS A 247 8.12 20.66 4.61
C LYS A 247 8.60 19.21 4.43
N ILE A 248 9.71 18.88 5.09
CA ILE A 248 10.40 17.59 4.99
C ILE A 248 10.55 16.95 6.38
N TRP A 249 10.22 15.66 6.47
CA TRP A 249 10.39 14.80 7.63
C TRP A 249 11.46 13.73 7.33
N THR A 250 12.67 13.92 7.82
CA THR A 250 13.84 13.08 7.53
C THR A 250 13.91 11.81 8.39
N GLU A 251 13.23 11.77 9.55
CA GLU A 251 13.16 10.55 10.36
C GLU A 251 11.80 10.37 11.02
N ALA A 252 10.90 9.65 10.36
CA ALA A 252 9.70 9.10 10.97
C ALA A 252 10.05 7.80 11.66
N TRP A 253 10.22 7.85 13.00
CA TRP A 253 10.73 6.72 13.76
C TRP A 253 9.78 5.52 13.71
N SER A 254 10.10 4.48 12.95
CA SER A 254 9.20 3.35 12.69
C SER A 254 8.97 2.44 13.91
N GLY A 255 9.81 2.61 14.92
CA GLY A 255 9.90 1.89 16.17
C GLY A 255 10.99 2.54 17.00
N TRP A 256 11.92 1.75 17.53
CA TRP A 256 13.07 2.27 18.28
C TRP A 256 14.25 1.30 18.20
N PHE A 257 15.46 1.74 18.56
CA PHE A 257 16.60 0.83 18.67
C PHE A 257 16.51 -0.05 19.92
N LEU A 258 17.14 -1.23 19.88
CA LEU A 258 17.27 -2.11 21.04
C LEU A 258 18.60 -1.85 21.76
N SER A 259 18.54 -1.66 23.08
CA SER A 259 19.73 -1.66 23.94
C SER A 259 19.93 -3.02 24.60
N PHE A 260 21.17 -3.40 24.88
CA PHE A 260 21.47 -4.55 25.72
C PHE A 260 20.82 -4.38 27.10
N GLY A 261 20.04 -5.39 27.53
CA GLY A 261 19.24 -5.35 28.76
C GLY A 261 17.92 -4.57 28.63
N GLY A 262 17.64 -3.97 27.47
CA GLY A 262 16.38 -3.30 27.16
C GLY A 262 15.28 -4.26 26.71
N ARG A 263 14.04 -3.76 26.68
CA ARG A 263 12.90 -4.48 26.10
C ARG A 263 12.90 -4.31 24.58
N ALA A 264 12.39 -5.32 23.87
CA ALA A 264 12.13 -5.22 22.44
C ALA A 264 11.19 -4.03 22.17
N PRO A 265 11.63 -3.05 21.36
CA PRO A 265 10.82 -1.88 21.05
C PRO A 265 9.70 -2.26 20.08
N TYR A 266 8.58 -1.54 20.17
CA TYR A 266 7.42 -1.74 19.32
C TYR A 266 6.70 -0.41 19.10
N ARG A 267 6.33 -0.13 17.84
CA ARG A 267 5.44 0.97 17.47
C ARG A 267 4.31 0.38 16.61
N PRO A 268 3.04 0.51 17.05
CA PRO A 268 1.89 0.07 16.26
C PRO A 268 1.89 0.68 14.86
N VAL A 269 1.52 -0.10 13.85
CA VAL A 269 1.50 0.41 12.47
C VAL A 269 0.42 1.48 12.29
N GLU A 270 -0.69 1.36 13.02
CA GLU A 270 -1.80 2.30 13.00
C GLU A 270 -1.34 3.69 13.47
N ASP A 271 -0.51 3.76 14.52
CA ASP A 271 0.10 5.01 15.01
C ASP A 271 1.09 5.58 13.98
N LEU A 272 1.95 4.75 13.41
CA LEU A 272 2.91 5.19 12.39
C LEU A 272 2.19 5.70 11.13
N ALA A 273 1.17 4.98 10.66
CA ALA A 273 0.34 5.34 9.53
C ALA A 273 -0.42 6.64 9.79
N PHE A 274 -0.99 6.80 11.00
CA PHE A 274 -1.62 8.04 11.45
C PHE A 274 -0.66 9.22 11.42
N ALA A 275 0.56 9.05 11.96
CA ALA A 275 1.55 10.12 12.02
C ALA A 275 1.97 10.57 10.60
N VAL A 276 2.22 9.61 9.69
CA VAL A 276 2.56 9.89 8.29
C VAL A 276 1.40 10.53 7.54
N ALA A 277 0.19 10.00 7.68
CA ALA A 277 -1.02 10.59 7.12
C ALA A 277 -1.23 12.04 7.58
N ARG A 278 -1.05 12.31 8.88
CA ARG A 278 -1.14 13.66 9.44
C ARG A 278 -0.08 14.60 8.89
N PHE A 279 1.13 14.11 8.66
CA PHE A 279 2.19 14.91 8.04
C PHE A 279 1.79 15.36 6.63
N PHE A 280 1.35 14.43 5.76
CA PHE A 280 0.86 14.78 4.42
C PHE A 280 -0.45 15.58 4.44
N GLN A 281 -1.33 15.35 5.40
CA GLN A 281 -2.54 16.15 5.63
C GLN A 281 -2.20 17.62 5.91
N ARG A 282 -1.10 17.90 6.61
CA ARG A 282 -0.66 19.24 7.03
C ARG A 282 0.47 19.80 6.19
N GLY A 283 0.41 19.56 4.88
CA GLY A 283 1.32 20.13 3.90
C GLY A 283 2.71 19.53 3.96
N GLY A 284 2.90 18.27 4.34
CA GLY A 284 4.16 17.56 4.15
C GLY A 284 4.30 17.04 2.72
N THR A 285 5.51 17.01 2.15
CA THR A 285 5.74 16.48 0.78
C THR A 285 6.95 15.56 0.65
N PHE A 286 7.75 15.40 1.70
CA PHE A 286 8.79 14.38 1.78
C PHE A 286 8.78 13.78 3.18
N GLN A 287 8.59 12.47 3.29
CA GLN A 287 8.66 11.74 4.56
C GLN A 287 9.58 10.53 4.41
N ASN A 288 10.47 10.31 5.37
CA ASN A 288 11.36 9.16 5.41
C ASN A 288 11.10 8.28 6.64
N TYR A 289 10.97 6.96 6.46
CA TYR A 289 10.91 6.00 7.57
C TYR A 289 12.32 5.72 8.12
N TYR A 290 12.54 6.04 9.39
CA TYR A 290 13.76 5.68 10.10
C TYR A 290 13.39 4.62 11.15
N MET A 291 13.53 3.32 10.89
CA MET A 291 14.15 2.65 9.75
C MET A 291 13.10 2.00 8.83
N TYR A 292 13.40 1.87 7.54
CA TYR A 292 12.62 1.00 6.66
C TYR A 292 13.16 -0.43 6.67
N HIS A 293 14.48 -0.57 6.67
CA HIS A 293 15.20 -1.76 7.10
C HIS A 293 16.31 -1.36 8.07
N GLY A 294 16.23 -1.86 9.28
CA GLY A 294 17.21 -1.54 10.32
C GLY A 294 18.49 -2.38 10.24
N GLY A 295 18.34 -3.71 10.11
CA GLY A 295 19.46 -4.65 9.91
C GLY A 295 20.26 -4.95 11.18
N THR A 296 21.57 -5.18 11.03
CA THR A 296 22.45 -5.65 12.10
C THR A 296 23.68 -4.77 12.26
N ASN A 297 24.04 -4.44 13.50
CA ASN A 297 25.34 -3.86 13.86
C ASN A 297 26.44 -4.94 13.81
N PHE A 298 26.94 -5.26 12.61
CA PHE A 298 27.97 -6.30 12.41
C PHE A 298 29.36 -5.95 12.94
N GLY A 299 29.96 -6.89 13.66
CA GLY A 299 31.35 -6.81 14.12
C GLY A 299 31.46 -6.02 15.42
N ARG A 300 32.45 -5.14 15.52
CA ARG A 300 32.81 -4.44 16.76
C ARG A 300 33.07 -2.94 16.62
N THR A 301 32.81 -2.40 15.43
CA THR A 301 32.98 -0.97 15.10
C THR A 301 31.68 -0.35 14.54
N SER A 302 30.59 -1.12 14.61
CA SER A 302 29.19 -0.70 14.39
C SER A 302 28.45 -0.66 15.71
N GLY A 303 27.30 0.02 15.76
CA GLY A 303 26.49 0.14 16.98
C GLY A 303 27.05 1.17 17.97
N GLY A 304 26.17 1.81 18.73
CA GLY A 304 26.53 2.79 19.75
C GLY A 304 26.78 2.16 21.13
N PRO A 305 27.11 2.98 22.14
CA PRO A 305 27.23 2.51 23.52
C PRO A 305 25.97 1.76 23.97
N PHE A 306 26.13 0.51 24.43
CA PHE A 306 25.04 -0.38 24.88
C PHE A 306 23.95 -0.70 23.84
N ILE A 307 24.13 -0.36 22.57
CA ILE A 307 23.20 -0.74 21.51
C ILE A 307 23.39 -2.22 21.18
N ALA A 308 22.29 -2.95 21.06
CA ALA A 308 22.32 -4.37 20.73
C ALA A 308 22.90 -4.62 19.33
N THR A 309 23.34 -5.85 19.10
CA THR A 309 23.78 -6.29 17.76
C THR A 309 22.62 -6.18 16.76
N SER A 310 21.41 -6.57 17.17
CA SER A 310 20.21 -6.36 16.37
C SER A 310 19.90 -4.86 16.30
N TYR A 311 19.67 -4.38 15.09
CA TYR A 311 19.12 -3.06 14.82
C TYR A 311 17.79 -3.17 14.08
N ASP A 312 16.98 -4.19 14.37
CA ASP A 312 15.68 -4.46 13.72
C ASP A 312 14.75 -3.23 13.66
N TYR A 313 14.74 -2.43 14.72
CA TYR A 313 13.99 -1.18 14.85
C TYR A 313 12.45 -1.31 14.82
N ASP A 314 11.90 -2.53 14.85
CA ASP A 314 10.50 -2.81 14.50
C ASP A 314 10.18 -2.23 13.10
N ALA A 315 11.14 -2.32 12.20
CA ALA A 315 11.05 -1.78 10.85
C ALA A 315 10.08 -2.60 9.96
N PRO A 316 9.52 -2.00 8.89
CA PRO A 316 8.70 -2.69 7.89
C PRO A 316 9.39 -3.90 7.25
N ILE A 317 10.71 -3.85 7.08
CA ILE A 317 11.55 -5.00 6.73
C ILE A 317 12.41 -5.32 7.94
N ASP A 318 12.28 -6.53 8.48
CA ASP A 318 12.96 -6.94 9.71
C ASP A 318 14.49 -7.04 9.54
N GLU A 319 15.20 -7.34 10.63
CA GLU A 319 16.66 -7.53 10.65
C GLU A 319 17.18 -8.49 9.55
N TYR A 320 16.40 -9.51 9.19
CA TYR A 320 16.82 -10.57 8.27
C TYR A 320 16.38 -10.30 6.82
N GLY A 321 15.72 -9.17 6.56
CA GLY A 321 15.22 -8.83 5.22
C GLY A 321 13.82 -9.38 4.93
N ILE A 322 13.11 -9.90 5.94
CA ILE A 322 11.76 -10.45 5.81
C ILE A 322 10.73 -9.33 5.97
N ILE A 323 9.69 -9.35 5.14
CA ILE A 323 8.58 -8.39 5.21
C ILE A 323 7.80 -8.59 6.52
N ARG A 324 7.73 -7.53 7.34
CA ARG A 324 7.00 -7.52 8.60
C ARG A 324 5.53 -7.16 8.37
N GLN A 325 4.63 -8.14 8.43
CA GLN A 325 3.19 -7.89 8.42
C GLN A 325 2.65 -7.72 9.84
N PRO A 326 1.61 -6.88 10.05
CA PRO A 326 0.90 -6.09 9.03
C PRO A 326 1.62 -4.79 8.63
N LYS A 327 2.74 -4.45 9.29
CA LYS A 327 3.37 -3.12 9.18
C LYS A 327 3.67 -2.71 7.74
N TRP A 328 4.39 -3.55 7.00
CA TRP A 328 4.76 -3.26 5.61
C TRP A 328 3.55 -3.15 4.69
N GLY A 329 2.58 -4.07 4.79
CA GLY A 329 1.40 -4.08 3.91
C GLY A 329 0.50 -2.87 4.16
N HIS A 330 0.30 -2.51 5.42
CA HIS A 330 -0.52 -1.36 5.79
C HIS A 330 0.12 -0.03 5.36
N LEU A 331 1.44 0.12 5.52
CA LEU A 331 2.16 1.31 5.02
C LEU A 331 2.15 1.37 3.49
N ARG A 332 2.33 0.23 2.80
CA ARG A 332 2.20 0.14 1.33
C ARG A 332 0.86 0.69 0.85
N ASP A 333 -0.23 0.31 1.51
CA ASP A 333 -1.56 0.76 1.13
C ASP A 333 -1.81 2.24 1.47
N LEU A 334 -1.25 2.74 2.58
CA LEU A 334 -1.17 4.17 2.86
C LEU A 334 -0.40 4.94 1.77
N HIS A 335 0.73 4.41 1.30
CA HIS A 335 1.52 5.04 0.23
C HIS A 335 0.70 5.13 -1.06
N LYS A 336 0.01 4.04 -1.44
CA LYS A 336 -0.91 4.04 -2.59
C LYS A 336 -1.95 5.16 -2.44
N ALA A 337 -2.55 5.31 -1.27
CA ALA A 337 -3.53 6.36 -1.00
C ALA A 337 -2.94 7.77 -1.12
N ILE A 338 -1.75 8.01 -0.57
CA ILE A 338 -1.03 9.29 -0.71
C ILE A 338 -0.71 9.59 -2.18
N LYS A 339 -0.25 8.59 -2.95
CA LYS A 339 0.06 8.74 -4.38
C LYS A 339 -1.16 9.05 -5.22
N LEU A 340 -2.31 8.46 -4.88
CA LEU A 340 -3.57 8.83 -5.48
C LEU A 340 -3.86 10.35 -5.25
N CYS A 341 -3.49 10.91 -4.10
CA CYS A 341 -3.65 12.33 -3.79
C CYS A 341 -2.53 13.25 -4.33
N GLU A 342 -1.45 12.72 -4.92
CA GLU A 342 -0.23 13.50 -5.25
C GLU A 342 -0.52 14.75 -6.08
N ALA A 343 -1.36 14.65 -7.12
CA ALA A 343 -1.71 15.78 -7.96
C ALA A 343 -2.38 16.94 -7.19
N ALA A 344 -3.18 16.63 -6.16
CA ALA A 344 -3.80 17.64 -5.31
C ALA A 344 -2.78 18.23 -4.30
N LEU A 345 -1.98 17.35 -3.69
CA LEU A 345 -0.98 17.69 -2.67
C LEU A 345 0.09 18.68 -3.18
N ILE A 346 0.48 18.58 -4.46
CA ILE A 346 1.48 19.48 -5.05
C ILE A 346 0.90 20.76 -5.66
N ALA A 347 -0.41 20.81 -5.89
CA ALA A 347 -1.07 21.91 -6.58
C ALA A 347 -1.39 23.10 -5.66
N THR A 348 -1.64 22.84 -4.37
CA THR A 348 -2.05 23.87 -3.41
C THR A 348 -1.64 23.49 -1.98
N ASP A 349 -1.66 24.47 -1.08
CA ASP A 349 -1.65 24.23 0.35
C ASP A 349 -2.99 23.67 0.87
N PRO A 350 -2.99 22.89 1.96
CA PRO A 350 -4.22 22.39 2.57
C PRO A 350 -5.01 23.52 3.23
N THR A 351 -6.32 23.50 3.04
CA THR A 351 -7.26 24.34 3.81
C THR A 351 -7.81 23.53 4.98
N TYR A 352 -7.60 24.03 6.21
CA TYR A 352 -8.16 23.45 7.43
C TYR A 352 -9.66 23.71 7.56
N THR A 353 -10.41 22.74 8.07
CA THR A 353 -11.80 22.89 8.49
C THR A 353 -12.05 22.06 9.75
N SER A 354 -12.65 22.65 10.77
CA SER A 354 -13.10 21.89 11.94
C SER A 354 -14.39 21.14 11.60
N LEU A 355 -14.44 19.85 11.95
CA LEU A 355 -15.62 19.01 11.83
C LEU A 355 -16.29 18.73 13.20
N GLY A 356 -15.74 19.28 14.27
CA GLY A 356 -16.14 19.04 15.65
C GLY A 356 -14.94 19.02 16.62
N PRO A 357 -15.17 18.80 17.92
CA PRO A 357 -14.09 18.65 18.89
C PRO A 357 -13.17 17.48 18.50
N ASN A 358 -11.88 17.76 18.32
CA ASN A 358 -10.88 16.79 17.88
C ASN A 358 -11.12 16.18 16.48
N LEU A 359 -12.00 16.77 15.66
CA LEU A 359 -12.28 16.31 14.31
C LEU A 359 -11.86 17.39 13.31
N GLU A 360 -10.99 17.00 12.38
CA GLU A 360 -10.39 17.93 11.43
C GLU A 360 -10.55 17.41 10.00
N ALA A 361 -10.80 18.31 9.06
CA ALA A 361 -10.62 18.08 7.63
C ALA A 361 -9.51 18.99 7.12
N HIS A 362 -8.62 18.45 6.28
CA HIS A 362 -7.73 19.28 5.46
C HIS A 362 -7.98 18.95 4.00
N VAL A 363 -8.28 19.99 3.22
CA VAL A 363 -8.69 19.86 1.83
C VAL A 363 -7.65 20.51 0.94
N TYR A 364 -7.11 19.73 0.02
CA TYR A 364 -6.30 20.18 -1.09
C TYR A 364 -7.21 20.33 -2.31
N LYS A 365 -7.44 21.56 -2.74
CA LYS A 365 -8.26 21.87 -3.92
C LYS A 365 -7.46 22.66 -4.93
N GLY A 366 -6.95 21.98 -5.96
CA GLY A 366 -6.22 22.62 -7.06
C GLY A 366 -7.16 23.24 -8.10
N GLY A 367 -6.57 24.00 -9.04
CA GLY A 367 -7.25 24.34 -10.29
C GLY A 367 -7.61 23.06 -11.08
N SER A 368 -8.58 23.10 -12.00
CA SER A 368 -9.02 21.96 -12.83
C SER A 368 -9.80 20.81 -12.14
N GLY A 369 -10.34 21.02 -10.94
CA GLY A 369 -11.21 20.04 -10.27
C GLY A 369 -10.48 18.93 -9.50
N VAL A 370 -9.14 18.96 -9.47
CA VAL A 370 -8.31 18.05 -8.67
C VAL A 370 -8.51 18.36 -7.17
N CYS A 371 -9.00 17.37 -6.42
CA CYS A 371 -9.30 17.52 -5.00
C CYS A 371 -8.87 16.28 -4.20
N ALA A 372 -8.25 16.50 -3.03
CA ALA A 372 -8.00 15.48 -2.02
C ALA A 372 -8.42 16.00 -0.66
N ALA A 373 -8.94 15.12 0.20
CA ALA A 373 -9.30 15.47 1.57
C ALA A 373 -8.76 14.42 2.55
N PHE A 374 -8.29 14.90 3.68
CA PHE A 374 -7.81 14.13 4.81
C PHE A 374 -8.72 14.42 5.99
N LEU A 375 -9.32 13.39 6.60
CA LEU A 375 -10.22 13.51 7.73
C LEU A 375 -9.57 12.87 8.95
N ALA A 376 -9.28 13.64 9.98
CA ALA A 376 -8.61 13.14 11.17
C ALA A 376 -9.53 13.21 12.38
N ASN A 377 -9.62 12.09 13.10
CA ASN A 377 -10.02 12.09 14.51
C ASN A 377 -8.75 12.09 15.35
N ILE A 378 -8.50 13.19 16.07
CA ILE A 378 -7.34 13.38 16.94
C ILE A 378 -7.68 13.11 18.41
N GLY A 379 -8.92 12.69 18.68
CA GLY A 379 -9.39 12.29 20.00
C GLY A 379 -8.90 10.88 20.35
N THR A 380 -8.62 10.67 21.63
CA THR A 380 -7.99 9.43 22.12
C THR A 380 -8.94 8.44 22.78
N GLN A 381 -10.26 8.73 22.82
CA GLN A 381 -11.21 7.99 23.69
C GLN A 381 -12.53 7.49 23.05
N SER A 382 -13.08 8.17 22.04
CA SER A 382 -14.22 7.65 21.24
C SER A 382 -14.07 7.83 19.70
N ASP A 383 -14.54 6.81 18.97
CA ASP A 383 -14.74 6.87 17.51
C ASP A 383 -15.72 8.01 17.19
N ALA A 384 -15.64 8.54 15.99
CA ALA A 384 -16.50 9.64 15.57
C ALA A 384 -17.04 9.43 14.17
N THR A 385 -18.33 9.73 14.00
CA THR A 385 -18.93 9.81 12.67
C THR A 385 -18.98 11.25 12.21
N VAL A 386 -18.36 11.54 11.07
CA VAL A 386 -18.39 12.87 10.45
C VAL A 386 -19.20 12.85 9.16
N THR A 387 -19.86 13.96 8.86
CA THR A 387 -20.45 14.18 7.53
C THR A 387 -19.59 15.20 6.81
N PHE A 388 -19.02 14.82 5.66
CA PHE A 388 -18.18 15.68 4.83
C PHE A 388 -18.69 15.65 3.39
N ASN A 389 -19.02 16.82 2.84
CA ASN A 389 -19.65 16.98 1.51
C ASN A 389 -20.88 16.08 1.30
N GLY A 390 -21.78 16.02 2.29
CA GLY A 390 -23.02 15.22 2.21
C GLY A 390 -22.82 13.70 2.30
N LYS A 391 -21.58 13.22 2.47
CA LYS A 391 -21.27 11.80 2.70
C LYS A 391 -20.91 11.55 4.15
N ARG A 392 -21.45 10.47 4.72
CA ARG A 392 -21.11 10.00 6.07
C ARG A 392 -19.80 9.21 6.01
N ALA A 393 -18.83 9.57 6.84
CA ALA A 393 -17.58 8.83 7.03
C ALA A 393 -17.46 8.43 8.51
N PHE A 394 -17.17 7.16 8.75
CA PHE A 394 -16.91 6.62 10.08
C PHE A 394 -15.41 6.71 10.34
N GLY A 395 -15.00 7.35 11.43
CA GLY A 395 -13.60 7.42 11.82
C GLY A 395 -13.36 6.57 13.05
N ASP A 396 -12.64 5.46 12.86
CA ASP A 396 -12.06 4.68 13.96
C ASP A 396 -10.97 5.51 14.65
N HIS A 397 -10.69 5.18 15.90
CA HIS A 397 -9.47 5.58 16.59
C HIS A 397 -8.24 5.24 15.77
N TRP A 398 -7.51 6.29 15.35
CA TRP A 398 -6.33 6.26 14.47
C TRP A 398 -6.61 6.18 12.95
N VAL A 399 -7.19 7.29 12.44
CA VAL A 399 -7.18 7.82 11.05
C VAL A 399 -7.86 7.02 9.92
N GLN A 400 -8.67 7.76 9.15
CA GLN A 400 -8.88 7.56 7.71
C GLN A 400 -8.21 8.70 6.93
N ALA A 401 -7.19 8.41 6.13
CA ALA A 401 -6.56 9.42 5.29
C ALA A 401 -6.38 8.95 3.87
N ALA A 402 -6.60 9.90 2.95
CA ALA A 402 -6.50 9.82 1.51
C ALA A 402 -7.58 8.96 0.83
N ARG A 403 -8.80 9.52 0.73
CA ARG A 403 -9.60 9.29 -0.47
C ARG A 403 -9.13 10.28 -1.53
N LYS A 404 -8.46 9.79 -2.57
CA LYS A 404 -8.59 10.47 -3.87
C LYS A 404 -10.08 10.42 -4.18
N MET A 405 -10.66 11.55 -4.56
CA MET A 405 -11.68 11.48 -5.60
C MET A 405 -10.92 11.12 -6.87
N ALA A 406 -10.43 9.87 -6.92
CA ALA A 406 -10.09 9.27 -8.18
C ALA A 406 -11.41 9.27 -8.94
N GLU A 407 -11.36 9.14 -10.24
CA GLU A 407 -12.38 8.32 -10.85
C GLU A 407 -12.30 6.97 -10.12
N ALA A 408 -13.09 6.81 -9.04
CA ALA A 408 -13.51 5.52 -8.58
C ALA A 408 -14.01 4.90 -9.86
N LYS A 409 -13.37 3.81 -10.29
CA LYS A 409 -13.85 3.13 -11.48
C LYS A 409 -15.33 2.98 -11.29
N GLU A 410 -16.11 3.49 -12.22
CA GLU A 410 -17.55 3.52 -12.02
C GLU A 410 -17.99 2.07 -12.07
N VAL A 411 -18.13 1.45 -10.89
CA VAL A 411 -18.57 0.08 -10.75
C VAL A 411 -20.07 0.13 -10.54
N LYS A 412 -20.82 -0.26 -11.56
CA LYS A 412 -22.26 -0.43 -11.49
C LYS A 412 -22.60 -1.89 -11.59
N LEU A 413 -23.44 -2.39 -10.69
CA LEU A 413 -24.01 -3.72 -10.77
C LEU A 413 -25.50 -3.59 -11.09
N TYR A 414 -25.88 -3.93 -12.31
CA TYR A 414 -27.27 -4.09 -12.70
C TYR A 414 -27.75 -5.45 -12.22
N GLY A 415 -28.74 -5.46 -11.33
CA GLY A 415 -29.19 -6.65 -10.63
C GLY A 415 -30.68 -6.62 -10.34
N HIS A 416 -31.19 -7.74 -9.84
CA HIS A 416 -32.52 -7.78 -9.24
C HIS A 416 -32.42 -8.44 -7.87
N TRP A 417 -33.07 -7.87 -6.86
CA TRP A 417 -32.92 -8.29 -5.45
C TRP A 417 -33.19 -9.78 -5.24
N SER A 418 -34.07 -10.41 -6.02
CA SER A 418 -34.41 -11.83 -5.90
C SER A 418 -33.53 -12.77 -6.75
N SER A 419 -32.57 -12.24 -7.50
CA SER A 419 -31.72 -13.04 -8.39
C SER A 419 -30.53 -13.60 -7.63
N PRO A 420 -30.40 -14.93 -7.46
CA PRO A 420 -29.24 -15.52 -6.79
C PRO A 420 -27.94 -15.16 -7.52
N TYR A 421 -27.98 -15.00 -8.85
CA TYR A 421 -26.83 -14.57 -9.65
C TYR A 421 -26.39 -13.13 -9.33
N SER A 422 -27.34 -12.23 -9.07
CA SER A 422 -27.03 -10.85 -8.68
C SER A 422 -26.48 -10.77 -7.26
N VAL A 423 -27.09 -11.52 -6.33
CA VAL A 423 -26.63 -11.65 -4.94
C VAL A 423 -25.20 -12.20 -4.88
N MET A 424 -24.88 -13.19 -5.72
CA MET A 424 -23.54 -13.77 -5.83
C MET A 424 -22.46 -12.73 -6.18
N VAL A 425 -22.73 -11.86 -7.15
CA VAL A 425 -21.80 -10.78 -7.53
C VAL A 425 -21.67 -9.74 -6.41
N GLN A 426 -22.77 -9.42 -5.73
CA GLN A 426 -22.75 -8.51 -4.56
C GLN A 426 -21.85 -9.07 -3.45
N TYR A 427 -21.96 -10.36 -3.13
CA TYR A 427 -21.10 -11.00 -2.14
C TYR A 427 -19.62 -10.98 -2.53
N ALA A 428 -19.30 -11.29 -3.78
CA ALA A 428 -17.92 -11.24 -4.26
C ALA A 428 -17.33 -9.83 -4.17
N LEU A 429 -18.07 -8.80 -4.58
CA LEU A 429 -17.63 -7.40 -4.48
C LEU A 429 -17.43 -6.97 -3.03
N LYS A 430 -18.35 -7.35 -2.12
CA LYS A 430 -18.24 -7.04 -0.69
C LYS A 430 -17.04 -7.73 -0.03
N LEU A 431 -16.82 -9.01 -0.31
CA LEU A 431 -15.65 -9.73 0.19
C LEU A 431 -14.35 -9.08 -0.29
N LYS A 432 -14.33 -8.58 -1.53
CA LYS A 432 -13.19 -7.84 -2.11
C LYS A 432 -13.07 -6.37 -1.66
N GLY A 433 -13.98 -5.88 -0.82
CA GLY A 433 -14.00 -4.48 -0.38
C GLY A 433 -14.27 -3.47 -1.51
N VAL A 434 -14.90 -3.89 -2.61
CA VAL A 434 -15.18 -3.05 -3.78
C VAL A 434 -16.47 -2.26 -3.53
N VAL A 435 -16.39 -0.93 -3.66
CA VAL A 435 -17.55 -0.04 -3.64
C VAL A 435 -18.19 -0.01 -5.03
N TYR A 436 -19.50 -0.21 -5.09
CA TYR A 436 -20.27 -0.21 -6.34
C TYR A 436 -21.63 0.45 -6.15
N GLU A 437 -22.18 1.01 -7.23
CA GLU A 437 -23.59 1.40 -7.32
C GLU A 437 -24.39 0.17 -7.75
N TYR A 438 -25.48 -0.12 -7.04
CA TYR A 438 -26.39 -1.19 -7.39
C TYR A 438 -27.63 -0.62 -8.10
N VAL A 439 -27.83 -1.00 -9.35
CA VAL A 439 -28.96 -0.57 -10.17
C VAL A 439 -29.99 -1.69 -10.17
N GLU A 440 -31.10 -1.48 -9.47
CA GLU A 440 -32.20 -2.44 -9.43
C GLU A 440 -33.00 -2.42 -10.74
N GLU A 441 -33.13 -3.58 -11.37
CA GLU A 441 -33.79 -3.77 -12.66
C GLU A 441 -35.15 -4.47 -12.53
N ASP A 442 -36.14 -3.99 -13.26
CA ASP A 442 -37.42 -4.71 -13.39
C ASP A 442 -37.30 -5.82 -14.45
N LEU A 443 -37.40 -7.07 -14.01
CA LEU A 443 -37.28 -8.23 -14.91
C LEU A 443 -38.45 -8.41 -15.88
N GLN A 444 -39.61 -7.79 -15.62
CA GLN A 444 -40.77 -7.79 -16.53
C GLN A 444 -40.70 -6.63 -17.53
N ASN A 445 -40.22 -5.46 -17.08
CA ASN A 445 -40.06 -4.27 -17.91
C ASN A 445 -38.61 -3.75 -17.85
N LYS A 446 -37.72 -4.42 -18.59
CA LYS A 446 -36.27 -4.19 -18.55
C LYS A 446 -35.91 -2.79 -19.05
N SER A 447 -34.96 -2.13 -18.39
CA SER A 447 -34.48 -0.82 -18.81
C SER A 447 -33.79 -0.88 -20.19
N GLU A 448 -33.86 0.21 -20.95
CA GLU A 448 -33.08 0.35 -22.20
C GLU A 448 -31.59 0.17 -21.93
N SER A 449 -31.10 0.73 -20.82
CA SER A 449 -29.71 0.59 -20.37
C SER A 449 -29.28 -0.87 -20.21
N LEU A 450 -30.09 -1.74 -19.59
CA LEU A 450 -29.77 -3.16 -19.46
C LEU A 450 -29.70 -3.85 -20.83
N LEU A 451 -30.60 -3.49 -21.74
CA LEU A 451 -30.65 -4.05 -23.10
C LEU A 451 -29.44 -3.63 -23.93
N GLU A 452 -28.93 -2.41 -23.73
CA GLU A 452 -27.71 -1.91 -24.37
C GLU A 452 -26.44 -2.55 -23.77
N LEU A 453 -26.38 -2.72 -22.45
CA LEU A 453 -25.22 -3.25 -21.75
C LEU A 453 -25.07 -4.78 -21.89
N ASN A 454 -26.18 -5.51 -22.07
CA ASN A 454 -26.18 -6.94 -22.36
C ASN A 454 -27.14 -7.27 -23.52
N PRO A 455 -26.77 -6.92 -24.78
CA PRO A 455 -27.65 -7.07 -25.94
C PRO A 455 -27.88 -8.54 -26.33
N VAL A 456 -26.97 -9.44 -25.92
CA VAL A 456 -27.00 -10.86 -26.26
C VAL A 456 -28.08 -11.58 -25.46
N TYR A 457 -27.96 -11.59 -24.13
CA TYR A 457 -28.87 -12.36 -23.28
C TYR A 457 -29.96 -11.53 -22.64
N LYS A 458 -29.79 -10.20 -22.55
CA LYS A 458 -30.75 -9.26 -21.97
C LYS A 458 -31.13 -9.67 -20.53
N LYS A 459 -30.15 -10.15 -19.75
CA LYS A 459 -30.32 -10.69 -18.40
C LYS A 459 -29.38 -9.99 -17.40
N VAL A 460 -29.77 -10.03 -16.13
CA VAL A 460 -28.94 -9.65 -14.98
C VAL A 460 -28.22 -10.91 -14.42
N PRO A 461 -27.07 -10.77 -13.74
CA PRO A 461 -26.33 -9.53 -13.47
C PRO A 461 -25.52 -9.01 -14.67
N VAL A 462 -25.30 -7.70 -14.70
CA VAL A 462 -24.29 -7.05 -15.54
C VAL A 462 -23.42 -6.17 -14.66
N LEU A 463 -22.12 -6.43 -14.64
CA LEU A 463 -21.14 -5.59 -13.96
C LEU A 463 -20.55 -4.63 -14.98
N VAL A 464 -20.65 -3.33 -14.74
CA VAL A 464 -20.04 -2.29 -15.56
C VAL A 464 -18.87 -1.72 -14.79
N VAL A 465 -17.68 -1.72 -15.38
CA VAL A 465 -16.48 -1.10 -14.81
C VAL A 465 -15.92 -0.11 -15.82
N ASP A 466 -15.90 1.18 -15.47
CA ASP A 466 -15.48 2.26 -16.37
C ASP A 466 -16.26 2.29 -17.70
N GLY A 467 -17.59 2.15 -17.61
CA GLY A 467 -18.48 2.09 -18.76
C GLY A 467 -18.38 0.81 -19.60
N LYS A 468 -17.57 -0.17 -19.19
CA LYS A 468 -17.40 -1.44 -19.92
C LYS A 468 -18.23 -2.55 -19.25
N PRO A 469 -19.26 -3.09 -19.92
CA PRO A 469 -20.10 -4.13 -19.36
C PRO A 469 -19.45 -5.51 -19.44
N ILE A 470 -19.65 -6.31 -18.40
CA ILE A 470 -19.35 -7.74 -18.30
C ILE A 470 -20.64 -8.43 -17.87
N ALA A 471 -21.08 -9.40 -18.66
CA ALA A 471 -22.28 -10.20 -18.40
C ALA A 471 -21.90 -11.64 -18.02
N GLU A 472 -22.88 -12.38 -17.49
CA GLU A 472 -22.74 -13.75 -16.95
C GLU A 472 -22.04 -13.80 -15.59
N SER A 473 -22.73 -14.31 -14.57
CA SER A 473 -22.25 -14.28 -13.17
C SER A 473 -20.91 -14.96 -12.96
N LEU A 474 -20.67 -16.14 -13.54
CA LEU A 474 -19.36 -16.83 -13.39
C LEU A 474 -18.22 -16.06 -14.08
N VAL A 475 -18.48 -15.45 -15.24
CA VAL A 475 -17.51 -14.61 -15.94
C VAL A 475 -17.20 -13.34 -15.13
N ILE A 476 -18.22 -12.74 -14.53
CA ILE A 476 -18.07 -11.59 -13.63
C ILE A 476 -17.23 -11.96 -12.41
N LEU A 477 -17.40 -13.14 -11.82
CA LEU A 477 -16.60 -13.57 -10.65
C LEU A 477 -15.13 -13.79 -10.99
N GLU A 478 -14.84 -14.41 -12.15
CA GLU A 478 -13.46 -14.54 -12.65
C GLU A 478 -12.85 -13.16 -12.93
N PHE A 479 -13.61 -12.26 -13.56
CA PHE A 479 -13.19 -10.87 -13.75
C PHE A 479 -12.90 -10.17 -12.42
N ILE A 480 -13.76 -10.34 -11.40
CA ILE A 480 -13.55 -9.76 -10.08
C ILE A 480 -12.24 -10.26 -9.47
N GLU A 481 -11.98 -11.56 -9.55
CA GLU A 481 -10.75 -12.17 -9.02
C GLU A 481 -9.49 -11.69 -9.77
N GLU A 482 -9.57 -11.51 -11.09
CA GLU A 482 -8.46 -11.01 -11.91
C GLU A 482 -8.23 -9.50 -11.74
N MET A 483 -9.29 -8.72 -11.57
CA MET A 483 -9.25 -7.26 -11.46
C MET A 483 -8.81 -6.80 -10.07
N TRP A 484 -9.31 -7.43 -9.01
CA TRP A 484 -9.00 -7.10 -7.62
C TRP A 484 -8.20 -8.23 -6.95
N LYS A 485 -6.89 -8.24 -7.24
CA LYS A 485 -5.91 -9.27 -6.81
C LYS A 485 -5.45 -9.16 -5.34
N GLU A 486 -6.10 -8.32 -4.54
CA GLU A 486 -5.80 -8.24 -3.11
C GLU A 486 -6.67 -9.27 -2.35
N PRO A 487 -6.20 -9.80 -1.20
CA PRO A 487 -7.00 -10.70 -0.37
C PRO A 487 -8.32 -10.05 0.12
N PRO A 488 -9.38 -10.84 0.39
CA PRO A 488 -9.44 -12.30 0.30
C PRO A 488 -9.52 -12.82 -1.15
N PHE A 489 -8.89 -13.96 -1.41
CA PHE A 489 -8.89 -14.62 -2.73
C PHE A 489 -10.11 -15.54 -2.85
N LEU A 490 -10.88 -15.41 -3.93
CA LEU A 490 -12.01 -16.30 -4.18
C LEU A 490 -11.54 -17.64 -4.74
N LEU A 491 -10.40 -17.65 -5.43
CA LEU A 491 -9.80 -18.86 -5.98
C LEU A 491 -8.51 -19.22 -5.23
N PRO A 492 -8.21 -20.51 -5.02
CA PRO A 492 -6.92 -20.93 -4.50
C PRO A 492 -5.80 -20.62 -5.50
N GLU A 493 -4.58 -20.39 -4.98
CA GLU A 493 -3.40 -20.14 -5.84
C GLU A 493 -3.01 -21.38 -6.65
N ASP A 494 -3.11 -22.57 -6.03
CA ASP A 494 -2.77 -23.84 -6.66
C ASP A 494 -3.62 -24.09 -7.93
N PRO A 495 -2.99 -24.28 -9.10
CA PRO A 495 -3.71 -24.45 -10.37
C PRO A 495 -4.67 -25.64 -10.39
N TYR A 496 -4.34 -26.74 -9.72
CA TYR A 496 -5.18 -27.93 -9.69
C TYR A 496 -6.43 -27.71 -8.82
N LYS A 497 -6.26 -27.19 -7.60
CA LYS A 497 -7.38 -26.79 -6.73
C LYS A 497 -8.27 -25.74 -7.40
N LYS A 498 -7.68 -24.78 -8.11
CA LYS A 498 -8.41 -23.77 -8.90
C LYS A 498 -9.28 -24.42 -9.98
N ALA A 499 -8.74 -25.42 -10.69
CA ALA A 499 -9.51 -26.18 -11.67
C ALA A 499 -10.66 -26.99 -11.02
N LYS A 500 -10.44 -27.57 -9.85
CA LYS A 500 -11.48 -28.29 -9.08
C LYS A 500 -12.59 -27.36 -8.58
N VAL A 501 -12.25 -26.18 -8.08
CA VAL A 501 -13.23 -25.15 -7.71
C VAL A 501 -14.11 -24.77 -8.91
N ARG A 502 -13.50 -24.54 -10.08
CA ARG A 502 -14.25 -24.23 -11.32
C ARG A 502 -15.16 -25.39 -11.75
N PHE A 503 -14.69 -26.62 -11.65
CA PHE A 503 -15.49 -27.80 -11.96
C PHE A 503 -16.75 -27.89 -11.09
N TRP A 504 -16.63 -27.72 -9.77
CA TRP A 504 -17.78 -27.78 -8.86
C TRP A 504 -18.70 -26.56 -9.00
N ALA A 505 -18.16 -25.39 -9.35
CA ALA A 505 -18.96 -24.23 -9.71
C ALA A 505 -19.81 -24.51 -10.97
N ASP A 506 -19.23 -25.07 -12.02
CA ASP A 506 -19.98 -25.47 -13.22
C ASP A 506 -21.02 -26.56 -12.91
N PHE A 507 -20.66 -27.59 -12.12
CA PHE A 507 -21.61 -28.62 -11.69
C PHE A 507 -22.83 -28.03 -10.98
N PHE A 508 -22.62 -27.08 -10.05
CA PHE A 508 -23.71 -26.38 -9.36
C PHE A 508 -24.66 -25.71 -10.36
N TYR A 509 -24.12 -24.99 -11.35
CA TYR A 509 -24.91 -24.29 -12.36
C TYR A 509 -25.60 -25.24 -13.36
N GLN A 510 -24.97 -26.34 -13.74
CA GLN A 510 -25.51 -27.27 -14.74
C GLN A 510 -26.49 -28.29 -14.15
N LYS A 511 -26.41 -28.56 -12.84
CA LYS A 511 -27.20 -29.62 -12.19
C LYS A 511 -28.18 -29.09 -11.15
N LEU A 512 -27.69 -28.34 -10.17
CA LEU A 512 -28.55 -27.89 -9.05
C LEU A 512 -29.51 -26.78 -9.46
N VAL A 513 -29.03 -25.80 -10.22
CA VAL A 513 -29.87 -24.69 -10.67
C VAL A 513 -31.06 -25.16 -11.53
N PRO A 514 -30.90 -26.01 -12.56
CA PRO A 514 -32.03 -26.52 -13.33
C PRO A 514 -33.02 -27.35 -12.49
N ALA A 515 -32.52 -28.22 -11.61
CA ALA A 515 -33.35 -29.03 -10.74
C ALA A 515 -34.18 -28.16 -9.76
N PHE A 516 -33.59 -27.09 -9.22
CA PHE A 516 -34.32 -26.09 -8.42
C PHE A 516 -35.47 -25.44 -9.22
N TYR A 517 -35.19 -24.98 -10.44
CA TYR A 517 -36.24 -24.40 -11.29
C TYR A 517 -37.32 -25.41 -11.70
N ALA A 518 -36.96 -26.69 -11.85
CA ALA A 518 -37.92 -27.76 -12.13
C ALA A 518 -38.87 -27.97 -10.96
N ILE A 519 -38.35 -28.08 -9.72
CA ILE A 519 -39.15 -28.18 -8.49
C ILE A 519 -40.15 -27.02 -8.41
N MET A 520 -39.71 -25.79 -8.71
CA MET A 520 -40.58 -24.61 -8.69
C MET A 520 -41.72 -24.65 -9.72
N ARG A 521 -41.58 -25.41 -10.81
CA ARG A 521 -42.53 -25.45 -11.94
C ARG A 521 -43.36 -26.74 -12.03
N SER A 522 -43.19 -27.67 -11.10
CA SER A 522 -43.88 -28.96 -11.09
C SER A 522 -44.68 -29.20 -9.80
N GLU A 523 -45.71 -30.03 -9.88
CA GLU A 523 -46.52 -30.53 -8.76
C GLU A 523 -46.69 -32.05 -8.84
N GLY A 524 -47.12 -32.67 -7.73
CA GLY A 524 -47.37 -34.11 -7.65
C GLY A 524 -46.13 -34.96 -7.95
N GLU A 525 -46.31 -36.08 -8.65
CA GLU A 525 -45.24 -37.05 -8.97
C GLU A 525 -44.04 -36.40 -9.69
N ALA A 526 -44.27 -35.40 -10.54
CA ALA A 526 -43.21 -34.69 -11.24
C ALA A 526 -42.34 -33.86 -10.28
N GLN A 527 -42.95 -33.27 -9.23
CA GLN A 527 -42.23 -32.54 -8.19
C GLN A 527 -41.45 -33.49 -7.29
N GLU A 528 -42.01 -34.63 -6.94
CA GLU A 528 -41.30 -35.66 -6.17
C GLU A 528 -40.06 -36.15 -6.89
N ARG A 529 -40.16 -36.41 -8.21
CA ARG A 529 -39.04 -36.83 -9.04
C ARG A 529 -37.92 -35.78 -9.08
N THR A 530 -38.27 -34.52 -9.37
CA THR A 530 -37.29 -33.43 -9.46
C THR A 530 -36.67 -33.08 -8.10
N THR A 531 -37.42 -33.26 -7.01
CA THR A 531 -36.91 -33.13 -5.63
C THR A 531 -35.87 -34.21 -5.33
N LYS A 532 -36.13 -35.45 -5.76
CA LYS A 532 -35.17 -36.55 -5.62
C LYS A 532 -33.90 -36.27 -6.42
N GLU A 533 -34.01 -35.84 -7.67
CA GLU A 533 -32.87 -35.47 -8.52
C GLU A 533 -32.05 -34.32 -7.90
N PHE A 534 -32.70 -33.29 -7.36
CA PHE A 534 -32.04 -32.20 -6.65
C PHE A 534 -31.26 -32.67 -5.42
N THR A 535 -31.86 -33.58 -4.64
CA THR A 535 -31.21 -34.18 -3.46
C THR A 535 -29.97 -34.98 -3.86
N GLU A 536 -30.08 -35.81 -4.89
CA GLU A 536 -28.95 -36.60 -5.42
C GLU A 536 -27.82 -35.69 -5.92
N HIS A 537 -28.15 -34.56 -6.55
CA HIS A 537 -27.16 -33.56 -6.97
C HIS A 537 -26.49 -32.85 -5.78
N LEU A 538 -27.22 -32.54 -4.70
CA LEU A 538 -26.62 -31.97 -3.49
C LEU A 538 -25.64 -32.94 -2.83
N THR A 539 -26.03 -34.21 -2.70
CA THR A 539 -25.15 -35.27 -2.16
C THR A 539 -23.92 -35.47 -3.06
N THR A 540 -24.08 -35.38 -4.38
CA THR A 540 -22.96 -35.47 -5.32
C THR A 540 -22.00 -34.29 -5.16
N LEU A 541 -22.53 -33.07 -5.01
CA LEU A 541 -21.73 -31.86 -4.79
C LEU A 541 -20.94 -31.94 -3.47
N GLU A 542 -21.62 -32.28 -2.37
CA GLU A 542 -21.02 -32.44 -1.03
C GLU A 542 -19.84 -33.43 -1.07
N ASN A 543 -20.10 -34.68 -1.47
CA ASN A 543 -19.09 -35.74 -1.49
C ASN A 543 -17.95 -35.43 -2.46
N GLY A 544 -18.30 -34.80 -3.58
CA GLY A 544 -17.37 -34.38 -4.60
C GLY A 544 -16.38 -33.31 -4.12
N ILE A 545 -16.90 -32.27 -3.48
CA ILE A 545 -16.08 -31.21 -2.89
C ILE A 545 -15.20 -31.77 -1.77
N GLN A 546 -15.76 -32.56 -0.84
CA GLN A 546 -14.97 -33.15 0.26
C GLN A 546 -13.80 -34.01 -0.26
N LYS A 547 -14.00 -34.73 -1.37
CA LYS A 547 -12.97 -35.56 -1.98
C LYS A 547 -11.90 -34.74 -2.71
N ASP A 548 -12.31 -33.76 -3.52
CA ASP A 548 -11.41 -33.04 -4.41
C ASP A 548 -10.74 -31.82 -3.75
N LEU A 549 -11.38 -31.25 -2.73
CA LEU A 549 -10.98 -30.05 -2.01
C LEU A 549 -11.09 -30.27 -0.49
N PRO A 550 -10.32 -31.23 0.09
CA PRO A 550 -10.33 -31.42 1.52
C PRO A 550 -9.78 -30.18 2.21
N SER A 551 -10.54 -29.63 3.16
CA SER A 551 -10.17 -28.45 3.92
C SER A 551 -10.61 -28.56 5.38
N GLU A 552 -9.82 -27.97 6.27
CA GLU A 552 -10.20 -27.76 7.67
C GLU A 552 -10.74 -26.33 7.83
N GLY A 553 -11.84 -26.17 8.55
CA GLY A 553 -12.47 -24.88 8.79
C GLY A 553 -13.94 -24.85 8.39
N PRO A 554 -14.63 -23.72 8.65
CA PRO A 554 -16.07 -23.61 8.43
C PRO A 554 -16.48 -23.46 6.97
N PHE A 555 -15.55 -23.10 6.07
CA PHE A 555 -15.79 -22.85 4.64
C PHE A 555 -15.24 -23.98 3.75
N ILE A 556 -15.75 -24.06 2.52
CA ILE A 556 -15.33 -25.01 1.49
C ILE A 556 -13.84 -24.81 1.11
N ASN A 557 -13.32 -23.59 1.26
CA ASN A 557 -11.91 -23.29 1.00
C ASN A 557 -11.05 -23.22 2.27
N GLY A 558 -11.55 -23.75 3.40
CA GLY A 558 -10.86 -23.79 4.69
C GLY A 558 -11.29 -22.69 5.66
N GLU A 559 -10.35 -21.92 6.20
CA GLU A 559 -10.62 -20.90 7.22
C GLU A 559 -11.27 -19.62 6.67
N LYS A 560 -11.19 -19.38 5.34
CA LYS A 560 -11.71 -18.16 4.69
C LYS A 560 -12.69 -18.53 3.57
N PRO A 561 -13.73 -17.71 3.32
CA PRO A 561 -14.71 -17.98 2.27
C PRO A 561 -14.06 -17.88 0.88
N GLY A 562 -14.31 -18.87 0.02
CA GLY A 562 -13.90 -18.89 -1.38
C GLY A 562 -15.07 -18.81 -2.37
N LEU A 563 -14.80 -19.05 -3.65
CA LEU A 563 -15.77 -18.95 -4.73
C LEU A 563 -16.97 -19.90 -4.53
N LEU A 564 -16.74 -21.13 -4.09
CA LEU A 564 -17.83 -22.09 -3.84
C LEU A 564 -18.71 -21.65 -2.66
N ASP A 565 -18.12 -21.07 -1.62
CA ASP A 565 -18.89 -20.50 -0.49
C ASP A 565 -19.77 -19.34 -0.96
N VAL A 566 -19.24 -18.46 -1.82
CA VAL A 566 -20.02 -17.38 -2.45
C VAL A 566 -21.18 -17.94 -3.28
N ILE A 567 -20.94 -19.00 -4.06
CA ILE A 567 -21.96 -19.62 -4.91
C ILE A 567 -23.06 -20.25 -4.05
N VAL A 568 -22.71 -21.13 -3.12
CA VAL A 568 -23.68 -21.85 -2.29
C VAL A 568 -24.39 -20.90 -1.32
N GLY A 569 -23.66 -19.94 -0.73
CA GLY A 569 -24.21 -18.90 0.13
C GLY A 569 -25.26 -18.02 -0.57
N SER A 570 -25.01 -17.65 -1.84
CA SER A 570 -25.99 -16.92 -2.66
C SER A 570 -27.28 -17.69 -2.97
N ALA A 571 -27.25 -19.02 -2.85
CA ALA A 571 -28.41 -19.89 -3.05
C ALA A 571 -29.17 -20.21 -1.75
N SER A 572 -28.72 -19.71 -0.59
CA SER A 572 -29.36 -19.96 0.72
C SER A 572 -30.87 -19.66 0.74
N GLY A 573 -31.29 -18.54 0.15
CA GLY A 573 -32.71 -18.20 0.02
C GLY A 573 -33.49 -19.20 -0.85
N ALA A 574 -32.86 -19.75 -1.89
CA ALA A 574 -33.46 -20.76 -2.74
C ALA A 574 -33.63 -22.10 -1.99
N PHE A 575 -32.65 -22.50 -1.17
CA PHE A 575 -32.78 -23.71 -0.34
C PHE A 575 -33.94 -23.62 0.64
N ARG A 576 -34.12 -22.48 1.30
CA ARG A 576 -35.27 -22.26 2.20
C ARG A 576 -36.61 -22.30 1.46
N VAL A 577 -36.65 -21.82 0.22
CA VAL A 577 -37.85 -21.91 -0.62
C VAL A 577 -38.16 -23.36 -0.98
N VAL A 578 -37.15 -24.19 -1.29
CA VAL A 578 -37.36 -25.63 -1.51
C VAL A 578 -37.94 -26.27 -0.25
N ALA A 579 -37.38 -25.96 0.93
CA ALA A 579 -37.90 -26.47 2.20
C ALA A 579 -39.40 -26.19 2.39
N ASP A 580 -39.83 -24.96 2.09
CA ASP A 580 -41.25 -24.58 2.18
C ASP A 580 -42.13 -25.26 1.13
N LEU A 581 -41.63 -25.49 -0.09
CA LEU A 581 -42.42 -26.02 -1.20
C LEU A 581 -42.64 -27.52 -1.14
N VAL A 582 -41.65 -28.29 -0.66
CA VAL A 582 -41.68 -29.76 -0.68
C VAL A 582 -41.52 -30.40 0.69
N GLY A 583 -41.40 -29.60 1.76
CA GLY A 583 -41.29 -30.09 3.13
C GLY A 583 -39.98 -30.82 3.43
N MET A 584 -38.92 -30.51 2.68
CA MET A 584 -37.60 -31.15 2.78
C MET A 584 -36.51 -30.11 3.04
N GLU A 585 -35.73 -30.27 4.11
CA GLU A 585 -34.59 -29.39 4.39
C GLU A 585 -33.39 -29.74 3.47
N PRO A 586 -32.99 -28.88 2.52
CA PRO A 586 -31.93 -29.23 1.56
C PRO A 586 -30.54 -29.29 2.19
N LEU A 587 -30.29 -28.51 3.23
CA LEU A 587 -29.01 -28.41 3.94
C LEU A 587 -29.06 -29.10 5.30
N GLU A 588 -29.67 -30.30 5.36
CA GLU A 588 -29.70 -31.12 6.57
C GLU A 588 -28.28 -31.52 6.98
N ARG A 589 -27.88 -31.16 8.21
CA ARG A 589 -26.50 -31.24 8.70
C ARG A 589 -25.94 -32.65 8.64
N GLU A 590 -26.77 -33.65 8.87
CA GLU A 590 -26.41 -35.07 8.88
C GLU A 590 -26.13 -35.61 7.47
N LYS A 591 -26.69 -34.98 6.43
CA LYS A 591 -26.55 -35.43 5.03
C LYS A 591 -25.51 -34.65 4.24
N VAL A 592 -25.42 -33.34 4.48
CA VAL A 592 -24.51 -32.43 3.77
C VAL A 592 -23.77 -31.50 4.75
N PRO A 593 -22.94 -32.06 5.67
CA PRO A 593 -22.34 -31.31 6.76
C PRO A 593 -21.43 -30.16 6.30
N LEU A 594 -20.69 -30.32 5.19
CA LEU A 594 -19.83 -29.26 4.66
C LEU A 594 -20.64 -28.10 4.11
N LEU A 595 -21.63 -28.38 3.24
CA LEU A 595 -22.49 -27.33 2.69
C LEU A 595 -23.31 -26.62 3.78
N HIS A 596 -23.80 -27.37 4.78
CA HIS A 596 -24.47 -26.80 5.94
C HIS A 596 -23.55 -25.82 6.71
N SER A 597 -22.34 -26.27 7.05
CA SER A 597 -21.35 -25.43 7.75
C SER A 597 -20.99 -24.19 6.95
N SER A 598 -20.66 -24.38 5.67
CA SER A 598 -20.28 -23.29 4.76
C SER A 598 -21.37 -22.23 4.67
N VAL A 599 -22.63 -22.61 4.44
CA VAL A 599 -23.72 -21.63 4.35
C VAL A 599 -23.98 -20.93 5.67
N ALA A 600 -24.01 -21.67 6.79
CA ALA A 600 -24.23 -21.08 8.10
C ALA A 600 -23.15 -20.04 8.44
N SER A 601 -21.88 -20.39 8.25
CA SER A 601 -20.76 -19.48 8.52
C SER A 601 -20.67 -18.34 7.52
N PHE A 602 -21.03 -18.54 6.25
CA PHE A 602 -21.00 -17.49 5.23
C PHE A 602 -22.07 -16.41 5.50
N LEU A 603 -23.25 -16.82 5.96
CA LEU A 603 -24.33 -15.89 6.31
C LEU A 603 -24.09 -15.15 7.63
N ASP A 604 -23.19 -15.64 8.49
CA ASP A 604 -22.81 -14.97 9.74
C ASP A 604 -21.76 -13.85 9.53
N LEU A 605 -21.11 -13.82 8.37
CA LEU A 605 -20.14 -12.78 8.02
C LEU A 605 -20.77 -11.39 8.03
N GLU A 606 -20.14 -10.43 8.71
CA GLU A 606 -20.65 -9.05 8.82
C GLU A 606 -20.91 -8.41 7.44
N VAL A 607 -20.06 -8.71 6.46
CA VAL A 607 -20.13 -8.17 5.09
C VAL A 607 -21.29 -8.72 4.24
N THR A 608 -21.99 -9.76 4.71
CA THR A 608 -23.11 -10.37 3.97
C THR A 608 -24.48 -9.94 4.51
N LYS A 609 -24.55 -9.40 5.73
CA LYS A 609 -25.79 -9.10 6.46
C LYS A 609 -26.71 -8.10 5.75
N ASP A 610 -26.16 -7.13 5.02
CA ASP A 610 -26.93 -6.10 4.31
C ASP A 610 -27.50 -6.57 2.95
N ILE A 611 -27.07 -7.73 2.46
CA ILE A 611 -27.53 -8.31 1.18
C ILE A 611 -28.61 -9.38 1.40
N VAL A 612 -28.66 -9.99 2.60
CA VAL A 612 -29.61 -11.07 2.89
C VAL A 612 -31.05 -10.58 2.69
N VAL A 613 -31.75 -11.22 1.77
CA VAL A 613 -33.15 -10.89 1.47
C VAL A 613 -34.06 -11.57 2.48
N PRO A 614 -35.03 -10.86 3.08
CA PRO A 614 -36.02 -11.46 3.97
C PRO A 614 -36.77 -12.62 3.30
N HIS A 615 -36.82 -13.76 3.98
CA HIS A 615 -37.40 -15.01 3.44
C HIS A 615 -38.84 -14.85 2.94
N GLU A 616 -39.68 -14.15 3.71
CA GLU A 616 -41.07 -13.86 3.34
C GLU A 616 -41.19 -13.14 1.98
N LYS A 617 -40.26 -12.25 1.68
CA LYS A 617 -40.23 -11.51 0.42
C LYS A 617 -39.90 -12.45 -0.76
N VAL A 618 -38.95 -13.38 -0.56
CA VAL A 618 -38.53 -14.36 -1.56
C VAL A 618 -39.65 -15.37 -1.83
N ILE A 619 -40.20 -16.00 -0.79
CA ILE A 619 -41.22 -17.04 -0.93
C ILE A 619 -42.51 -16.52 -1.58
N ASN A 620 -42.94 -15.30 -1.24
CA ASN A 620 -44.14 -14.69 -1.85
C ASN A 620 -43.96 -14.47 -3.36
N ARG A 621 -42.77 -14.01 -3.79
CA ARG A 621 -42.46 -13.86 -5.20
C ARG A 621 -42.41 -15.22 -5.91
N VAL A 622 -41.79 -16.23 -5.28
CA VAL A 622 -41.72 -17.58 -5.86
C VAL A 622 -43.12 -18.19 -6.01
N ARG A 623 -43.98 -18.07 -5.01
CA ARG A 623 -45.38 -18.53 -5.09
C ARG A 623 -46.13 -17.89 -6.27
N ALA A 624 -46.02 -16.57 -6.44
CA ALA A 624 -46.64 -15.86 -7.56
C ALA A 624 -46.07 -16.29 -8.93
N MET A 625 -44.77 -16.60 -9.02
CA MET A 625 -44.16 -17.13 -10.24
C MET A 625 -44.60 -18.57 -10.52
N ARG A 626 -44.72 -19.39 -9.48
CA ARG A 626 -45.16 -20.78 -9.52
C ARG A 626 -46.61 -20.89 -10.00
N GLU A 627 -47.53 -20.10 -9.44
CA GLU A 627 -48.93 -20.05 -9.88
C GLU A 627 -49.05 -19.77 -11.38
N LYS A 628 -48.29 -18.79 -11.89
CA LYS A 628 -48.26 -18.46 -13.34
C LYS A 628 -47.67 -19.59 -14.18
N ALA A 629 -46.61 -20.25 -13.70
CA ALA A 629 -45.97 -21.34 -14.42
C ALA A 629 -46.87 -22.58 -14.52
N LEU A 630 -47.55 -22.94 -13.43
CA LEU A 630 -48.48 -24.07 -13.40
C LEU A 630 -49.75 -23.80 -14.22
N ALA A 631 -50.23 -22.55 -14.24
CA ALA A 631 -51.36 -22.16 -15.08
C ALA A 631 -51.05 -22.16 -16.59
N SER A 632 -49.77 -22.12 -16.98
CA SER A 632 -49.32 -22.09 -18.39
C SER A 632 -48.75 -23.43 -18.88
N ALA A 633 -48.65 -24.44 -18.01
CA ALA A 633 -48.27 -25.79 -18.41
C ALA A 633 -49.41 -26.44 -19.22
N PRO A 634 -49.14 -27.03 -20.40
CA PRO A 634 -50.15 -27.80 -21.12
C PRO A 634 -50.64 -28.94 -20.21
N LYS A 635 -51.96 -29.01 -20.01
CA LYS A 635 -52.62 -30.06 -19.22
C LYS A 635 -52.44 -31.43 -19.85
#